data_AF-I5B3I5-F1
#
_entry.id   AF-I5B3I5-F1
#
_cell.length_a   1.000
_cell.length_b   1.000
_cell.length_c   1.000
_cell.angle_alpha   90.00
_cell.angle_beta   90.00
_cell.angle_gamma   90.00
#
_symmetry.space_group_name_H-M   'P 1'
#
loop_
_entity.id
_entity.type
_entity.pdbx_description
1 polymer ?
#
loop_
_entity_poly.entity_id
_entity_poly.type
_entity_poly.pdbx_seq_one_letter_code
_entity_poly.pdbx_strand_id
1 'polypeptide(L)'
;MGDVMTMAVTITFTGLLVSFVLAFIRLIIGPTHADRLIALDLIGSITISFIAVFTITSGQTAFLDIAITLALVMFVGTVAFVAFMKSRLIQSKKNKEEPPWKS
;
A
#
# COMPACT_ATOMS: atom_id res chain seq x y z
N MET A 1 1.60 35.00 2.66
CA MET A 1 1.91 33.61 3.11
C MET A 1 0.79 32.62 2.79
N GLY A 2 -0.49 33.02 2.74
CA GLY A 2 -1.59 32.14 2.35
C GLY A 2 -1.50 31.59 0.92
N ASP A 3 -1.17 32.42 -0.07
CA ASP A 3 -1.21 32.01 -1.49
C ASP A 3 -0.25 30.87 -1.83
N VAL A 4 0.98 30.89 -1.29
CA VAL A 4 1.98 29.84 -1.53
C VAL A 4 1.56 28.51 -0.90
N MET A 5 0.98 28.56 0.31
CA MET A 5 0.49 27.36 1.00
C MET A 5 -0.70 26.75 0.26
N THR A 6 -1.63 27.59 -0.22
CA THR A 6 -2.75 27.14 -1.04
C THR A 6 -2.27 26.52 -2.35
N MET A 7 -1.34 27.16 -3.07
CA MET A 7 -0.77 26.61 -4.30
C MET A 7 -0.09 25.25 -4.05
N ALA A 8 0.71 25.13 -2.99
CA ALA A 8 1.39 23.89 -2.64
C ALA A 8 0.40 22.75 -2.33
N VAL A 9 -0.65 23.05 -1.56
CA VAL A 9 -1.71 22.09 -1.23
C VAL A 9 -2.46 21.64 -2.49
N THR A 10 -2.84 22.57 -3.36
CA THR A 10 -3.53 22.25 -4.62
C THR A 10 -2.66 21.39 -5.53
N ILE A 11 -1.38 21.74 -5.73
CA ILE A 11 -0.44 20.93 -6.53
C ILE A 11 -0.32 19.52 -5.94
N THR A 12 -0.20 19.41 -4.62
CA THR A 12 -0.07 18.11 -3.94
C THR A 12 -1.32 17.26 -4.11
N PHE A 13 -2.52 17.80 -3.86
CA PHE A 13 -3.77 17.05 -4.06
C PHE A 13 -3.97 16.61 -5.51
N THR A 14 -3.63 17.48 -6.47
CA THR A 14 -3.75 17.14 -7.90
C THR A 14 -2.77 16.02 -8.27
N GLY A 15 -1.52 16.09 -7.79
CA GLY A 15 -0.52 15.05 -8.00
C GLY A 15 -0.90 13.71 -7.33
N LEU A 16 -1.46 13.76 -6.12
CA LEU A 16 -1.95 12.57 -5.42
C LEU A 16 -3.14 11.94 -6.13
N LEU A 17 -4.07 12.73 -6.67
CA LEU A 17 -5.20 12.22 -7.48
C LEU A 17 -4.71 11.50 -8.73
N VAL A 18 -3.79 12.10 -9.48
CA VAL A 18 -3.20 11.47 -10.67
C VAL A 18 -2.48 10.17 -10.28
N SER A 19 -1.68 10.20 -9.21
CA SER A 19 -0.98 9.02 -8.70
C SER A 19 -1.95 7.92 -8.28
N PHE A 20 -3.06 8.27 -7.65
CA PHE A 20 -4.10 7.33 -7.24
C PHE A 20 -4.72 6.61 -8.44
N VAL A 21 -5.08 7.36 -9.49
CA VAL A 21 -5.63 6.79 -10.73
C VAL A 21 -4.62 5.84 -11.40
N LEU A 22 -3.36 6.25 -11.51
CA LEU A 22 -2.30 5.41 -12.09
C LEU A 22 -2.07 4.13 -11.27
N ALA A 23 -2.06 4.24 -9.93
CA ALA A 23 -1.92 3.09 -9.04
C ALA A 23 -3.12 2.14 -9.15
N PHE A 24 -4.33 2.67 -9.30
CA PHE A 24 -5.54 1.88 -9.54
C PHE A 24 -5.49 1.11 -10.86
N ILE A 25 -5.04 1.76 -11.94
CA ILE A 25 -4.84 1.11 -13.24
C ILE A 25 -3.84 -0.04 -13.10
N ARG A 26 -2.72 0.19 -12.39
CA ARG A 26 -1.70 -0.84 -12.15
C ARG A 26 -2.24 -2.01 -11.32
N LEU A 27 -3.08 -1.75 -10.32
CA LEU A 27 -3.71 -2.80 -9.51
C LEU A 27 -4.57 -3.76 -10.36
N ILE A 28 -5.30 -3.23 -11.35
CA ILE A 28 -6.19 -4.01 -12.22
C ILE A 28 -5.40 -4.79 -13.29
N ILE A 29 -4.44 -4.12 -13.95
CA ILE A 29 -3.69 -4.69 -15.08
C ILE A 29 -2.53 -5.59 -14.62
N GLY A 30 -2.14 -5.52 -13.34
CA GLY A 30 -0.98 -6.24 -12.79
C GLY A 30 -0.96 -7.74 -13.17
N PRO A 31 0.10 -8.22 -13.84
CA PRO A 31 0.17 -9.59 -14.38
C PRO A 31 0.50 -10.64 -13.32
N THR A 32 1.20 -10.25 -12.24
CA THR A 32 1.61 -11.17 -11.17
C THR A 32 0.92 -10.84 -9.85
N HIS A 33 0.72 -11.86 -9.00
CA HIS A 33 0.16 -11.66 -7.65
C HIS A 33 1.01 -10.70 -6.80
N ALA A 34 2.34 -10.73 -6.97
CA ALA A 34 3.25 -9.83 -6.28
C ALA A 34 3.12 -8.37 -6.77
N ASP A 35 2.97 -8.14 -8.08
CA ASP A 35 2.81 -6.79 -8.63
C ASP A 35 1.51 -6.14 -8.14
N ARG A 36 0.42 -6.90 -8.03
CA ARG A 36 -0.84 -6.42 -7.45
C ARG A 36 -0.72 -6.04 -5.97
N LEU A 37 0.04 -6.81 -5.18
CA LEU A 37 0.30 -6.47 -3.78
C LEU A 37 1.06 -5.14 -3.66
N ILE A 38 2.09 -4.94 -4.49
CA ILE A 38 2.86 -3.70 -4.51
C ILE A 38 1.96 -2.52 -4.94
N ALA A 39 1.08 -2.72 -5.92
CA ALA A 39 0.11 -1.71 -6.32
C ALA A 39 -0.88 -1.37 -5.18
N LEU A 40 -1.32 -2.37 -4.42
CA LEU A 40 -2.18 -2.16 -3.25
C LEU A 40 -1.47 -1.35 -2.14
N ASP A 41 -0.21 -1.69 -1.85
CA ASP A 41 0.62 -0.97 -0.88
C ASP A 41 0.80 0.50 -1.29
N LEU A 42 1.05 0.74 -2.58
CA LEU A 42 1.14 2.08 -3.17
C LEU A 42 -0.18 2.86 -3.04
N ILE A 43 -1.33 2.23 -3.23
CA ILE A 43 -2.64 2.89 -3.02
C ILE A 43 -2.81 3.26 -1.55
N GLY A 44 -2.40 2.39 -0.63
CA GLY A 44 -2.41 2.68 0.80
C GLY A 44 -1.53 3.88 1.15
N SER A 45 -0.29 3.93 0.63
CA SER A 45 0.64 5.05 0.88
C SER A 45 0.13 6.37 0.32
N ILE A 46 -0.52 6.36 -0.86
CA ILE A 46 -1.19 7.52 -1.43
C ILE A 46 -2.33 7.98 -0.52
N THR A 47 -3.14 7.04 0.00
CA THR A 47 -4.25 7.34 0.92
C THR A 47 -3.75 7.98 2.22
N ILE A 48 -2.67 7.46 2.80
CA ILE A 48 -2.01 8.04 3.98
C ILE A 48 -1.52 9.46 3.68
N SER A 49 -0.96 9.68 2.49
CA SER A 49 -0.50 11.01 2.05
C SER A 49 -1.66 12.00 1.90
N PHE A 50 -2.82 11.55 1.38
CA PHE A 50 -4.04 12.37 1.33
C PHE A 50 -4.46 12.82 2.73
N ILE A 51 -4.49 11.89 3.70
CA ILE A 51 -4.87 12.21 5.09
C ILE A 51 -3.86 13.17 5.73
N ALA A 52 -2.56 12.98 5.48
CA ALA A 52 -1.51 13.86 6.00
C ALA A 52 -1.67 15.31 5.48
N VAL A 53 -1.87 15.49 4.18
CA VAL A 53 -2.09 16.83 3.58
C VAL A 53 -3.41 17.42 4.06
N PHE A 54 -4.45 16.61 4.17
CA PHE A 54 -5.74 17.04 4.71
C PHE A 54 -5.64 17.53 6.16
N THR A 55 -4.80 16.90 6.98
CA THR A 55 -4.53 17.31 8.36
C THR A 55 -3.97 18.74 8.41
N ILE A 56 -3.04 19.07 7.50
CA ILE A 56 -2.46 20.42 7.40
C ILE A 56 -3.54 21.46 7.09
N THR A 57 -4.49 21.13 6.21
CA THR A 57 -5.59 22.05 5.85
C THR A 57 -6.68 22.16 6.92
N SER A 58 -6.96 21.07 7.63
CA SER A 58 -8.02 20.99 8.65
C SER A 58 -7.57 21.52 10.02
N GLY A 59 -6.26 21.53 10.28
CA GLY A 59 -5.66 21.93 11.55
C GLY A 59 -5.90 20.92 12.69
N GLN A 60 -6.60 19.82 12.43
CA GLN A 60 -6.91 18.78 13.41
C GLN A 60 -5.88 17.65 13.35
N THR A 61 -5.05 17.53 14.38
CA THR A 61 -4.02 16.48 14.47
C THR A 61 -4.58 15.08 14.65
N ALA A 62 -5.85 14.93 15.05
CA ALA A 62 -6.51 13.62 15.19
C ALA A 62 -6.48 12.79 13.89
N PHE A 63 -6.41 13.43 12.73
CA PHE A 63 -6.26 12.74 11.45
C PHE A 63 -4.89 12.09 11.26
N LEU A 64 -3.83 12.60 11.91
CA LEU A 64 -2.50 11.97 11.87
C LEU A 64 -2.48 10.63 12.60
N ASP A 65 -3.23 10.48 13.70
CA ASP A 65 -3.32 9.20 14.41
C ASP A 65 -3.92 8.12 13.50
N ILE A 66 -4.95 8.48 12.72
CA ILE A 66 -5.55 7.59 11.70
C ILE A 66 -4.51 7.26 10.62
N ALA A 67 -3.78 8.26 10.12
CA ALA A 67 -2.77 8.05 9.07
C ALA A 67 -1.65 7.11 9.53
N ILE A 68 -1.12 7.29 10.74
CA ILE A 68 -0.05 6.45 11.30
C ILE A 68 -0.57 5.03 11.56
N THR A 69 -1.78 4.88 12.08
CA THR A 69 -2.39 3.57 12.31
C THR A 69 -2.57 2.81 11.00
N LEU A 70 -3.06 3.47 9.95
CA LEU A 70 -3.17 2.88 8.61
C LEU A 70 -1.80 2.51 8.03
N ALA A 71 -0.78 3.35 8.22
CA ALA A 71 0.58 3.06 7.76
C ALA A 71 1.14 1.77 8.38
N LEU A 72 0.93 1.59 9.69
CA LEU A 72 1.34 0.38 10.39
C LEU A 72 0.56 -0.85 9.92
N VAL A 73 -0.75 -0.73 9.76
CA VAL A 73 -1.61 -1.83 9.28
C VAL A 73 -1.21 -2.27 7.87
N MET A 74 -0.99 -1.33 6.96
CA MET A 74 -0.55 -1.63 5.59
C MET A 74 0.82 -2.32 5.59
N PHE A 75 1.77 -1.78 6.34
CA PHE A 75 3.10 -2.38 6.45
C PHE A 75 3.06 -3.81 7.00
N VAL A 76 2.34 -4.03 8.10
CA VAL A 76 2.16 -5.36 8.69
C VAL A 76 1.45 -6.30 7.71
N GLY A 77 0.42 -5.82 7.00
CA GLY A 77 -0.29 -6.60 5.99
C GLY A 77 0.62 -7.08 4.86
N THR A 78 1.47 -6.20 4.34
CA THR A 78 2.44 -6.53 3.28
C THR A 78 3.48 -7.56 3.78
N VAL A 79 4.03 -7.37 4.99
CA VAL A 79 4.99 -8.31 5.58
C VAL A 79 4.34 -9.68 5.85
N ALA A 80 3.14 -9.70 6.40
CA ALA A 80 2.39 -10.92 6.67
C ALA A 80 2.11 -11.70 5.38
N PHE A 81 1.71 -11.02 4.31
CA PHE A 81 1.47 -11.63 3.01
C PHE A 81 2.75 -12.25 2.43
N VAL A 82 3.87 -11.54 2.48
CA VAL A 82 5.17 -12.05 2.00
C VAL A 82 5.60 -13.28 2.81
N ALA A 83 5.48 -13.24 4.13
CA ALA A 83 5.78 -14.38 5.00
C ALA A 83 4.88 -15.60 4.73
N PHE A 84 3.58 -15.35 4.48
CA PHE A 84 2.63 -16.39 4.11
C PHE A 84 3.00 -17.04 2.76
N MET A 85 3.28 -16.24 1.73
CA MET A 85 3.69 -16.74 0.42
C MET A 85 4.95 -17.59 0.52
N LYS A 86 5.98 -17.13 1.25
CA LYS A 86 7.22 -17.89 1.49
C LYS A 86 6.95 -19.25 2.12
N SER A 87 6.09 -19.31 3.14
CA SER A 87 5.73 -20.55 3.83
C SER A 87 5.07 -21.57 2.90
N ARG A 88 4.21 -21.12 1.97
CA ARG A 88 3.55 -21.98 0.98
C ARG A 88 4.53 -22.52 -0.06
N LEU A 89 5.50 -21.72 -0.49
CA LEU A 89 6.55 -22.14 -1.43
C LEU A 89 7.42 -23.26 -0.83
N ILE A 90 7.79 -23.16 0.45
CA ILE A 90 8.58 -24.18 1.15
C ILE A 90 7.80 -25.50 1.27
N GLN A 91 6.51 -25.46 1.61
CA GLN A 91 5.65 -26.65 1.65
C GLN A 91 5.52 -27.35 0.30
N SER A 92 5.35 -26.57 -0.79
CA SER A 92 5.26 -27.12 -2.15
C SER A 92 6.55 -27.86 -2.55
N LYS A 93 7.72 -27.34 -2.16
CA LYS A 93 9.01 -28.01 -2.39
C LYS A 93 9.12 -29.32 -1.62
N LYS A 94 8.80 -29.32 -0.33
CA LYS A 94 8.86 -30.51 0.53
C LYS A 94 7.98 -31.65 0.01
N ASN A 95 6.77 -31.33 -0.44
CA ASN A 95 5.85 -32.32 -1.02
C ASN A 95 6.35 -32.95 -2.33
N LYS A 96 7.21 -32.27 -3.08
CA LYS A 96 7.83 -32.81 -4.31
C LYS A 96 9.06 -33.68 -4.02
N GLU A 97 9.71 -33.47 -2.88
CA GLU A 97 10.90 -34.22 -2.46
C GLU A 97 10.54 -35.49 -1.68
N GLU A 98 9.29 -35.64 -1.23
CA GLU A 98 8.79 -36.85 -0.60
C GLU A 98 8.56 -37.95 -1.65
N PRO A 99 9.22 -39.11 -1.52
CA PRO A 99 9.17 -40.12 -2.57
C PRO A 99 7.82 -40.85 -2.62
N PRO A 100 7.36 -41.26 -3.82
CA PRO A 100 5.99 -41.75 -4.04
C PRO A 100 5.64 -43.07 -3.33
N TRP A 101 6.61 -43.76 -2.76
CA TRP A 101 6.43 -45.04 -2.06
C TRP A 101 6.15 -44.90 -0.56
N LYS A 102 6.01 -43.68 -0.04
CA LYS A 102 5.91 -43.41 1.41
C LYS A 102 4.48 -43.11 1.91
N SER A 103 3.46 -43.32 1.08
CA SER A 103 2.03 -43.14 1.38
C SER A 103 1.36 -44.42 1.86
#